data_AF-A0A8B9CA98-F1
#
_entry.id   AF-A0A8B9CA98-F1
#
_cell.length_a   1.000
_cell.length_b   1.000
_cell.length_c   1.000
_cell.angle_alpha   90.00
_cell.angle_beta   90.00
_cell.angle_gamma   90.00
#
_symmetry.space_group_name_H-M   'P 1'
#
loop_
_entity.id
_entity.type
_entity.pdbx_description
1 polymer ?
#
loop_
_entity_poly.entity_id
_entity_poly.type
_entity_poly.pdbx_seq_one_letter_code
_entity_poly.pdbx_strand_id
1 'polypeptide(L)' 'MTSNAMATEADVTCPVCQGTPKEPSIVIPCRHQFCLGCIMRWAKRSLF' A
#
# COMPACT_ATOMS: atom_id res chain seq x y z
N MET A 1 22.65 6.27 -20.28
CA MET A 1 22.59 5.12 -19.36
C MET A 1 23.22 5.54 -18.05
N THR A 2 22.42 5.84 -17.02
CA THR A 2 22.71 5.51 -15.61
C THR A 2 21.48 5.87 -14.79
N SER A 3 20.90 4.83 -14.22
CA SER A 3 19.84 4.84 -13.23
C SER A 3 20.29 5.58 -11.97
N ASN A 4 19.38 6.36 -11.38
CA ASN A 4 18.96 6.15 -9.99
C ASN A 4 17.72 7.00 -9.78
N ALA A 5 16.54 6.37 -9.79
CA ALA A 5 15.36 6.98 -9.21
C ALA A 5 15.73 7.30 -7.75
N MET A 6 15.82 8.60 -7.45
CA MET A 6 15.95 9.05 -6.08
C MET A 6 14.79 8.42 -5.32
N ALA A 7 15.09 7.51 -4.40
CA ALA A 7 14.17 7.11 -3.35
C ALA A 7 14.08 8.31 -2.39
N THR A 8 13.46 9.41 -2.87
CA THR A 8 12.85 10.39 -1.98
C THR A 8 11.95 9.58 -1.09
N GLU A 9 12.16 9.64 0.23
CA GLU A 9 11.33 9.06 1.27
C GLU A 9 9.92 8.82 0.72
N ALA A 10 9.66 7.59 0.25
CA ALA A 10 8.46 7.36 -0.52
C ALA A 10 7.35 7.53 0.49
N ASP A 11 6.67 8.68 0.45
CA ASP A 11 5.45 8.92 1.20
C ASP A 11 4.70 7.61 1.16
N VAL A 12 4.54 6.97 2.33
CA VAL A 12 4.09 5.58 2.40
C VAL A 12 2.72 5.55 1.76
N THR A 13 2.68 5.21 0.49
CA THR A 13 1.50 5.32 -0.36
C THR A 13 0.87 3.94 -0.39
N CYS A 14 -0.46 3.92 -0.41
CA CYS A 14 -1.18 2.67 -0.54
C CYS A 14 -0.84 2.07 -1.91
N PRO A 15 -0.23 0.88 -2.01
CA PRO A 15 0.18 0.31 -3.30
C PRO A 15 -1.03 -0.07 -4.19
N VAL A 16 -2.24 -0.08 -3.62
CA VAL A 16 -3.48 -0.38 -4.36
C VAL A 16 -4.04 0.87 -5.07
N CYS A 17 -4.03 2.03 -4.41
CA CYS A 17 -4.61 3.26 -4.97
C CYS A 17 -3.57 4.34 -5.28
N GLN A 18 -2.29 4.10 -4.99
CA GLN A 18 -1.15 5.02 -5.15
C GLN A 18 -1.36 6.40 -4.49
N GLY A 19 -2.30 6.49 -3.55
CA GLY A 19 -2.61 7.70 -2.80
C GLY A 19 -2.19 7.60 -1.34
N THR A 20 -2.31 8.71 -0.63
CA THR A 20 -2.08 8.78 0.81
C THR A 20 -3.03 7.83 1.55
N PRO A 21 -2.53 6.90 2.38
CA PRO A 21 -3.37 5.99 3.15
C PRO A 21 -4.26 6.76 4.11
N LYS A 22 -5.56 6.77 3.84
CA LYS A 22 -6.58 7.16 4.82
C LYS A 22 -6.85 5.93 5.69
N GLU A 23 -6.61 6.05 6.99
CA GLU A 23 -6.68 4.94 7.96
C GLU A 23 -5.76 3.78 7.55
N PRO A 24 -4.44 3.93 7.74
CA PRO A 24 -3.47 2.92 7.35
C PRO A 24 -3.70 1.62 8.13
N SER A 25 -3.87 0.53 7.37
CA SER A 25 -3.83 -0.83 7.87
C SER A 25 -2.47 -1.43 7.57
N ILE A 26 -1.89 -2.13 8.55
CA ILE A 26 -0.58 -2.78 8.44
C ILE A 26 -0.81 -4.28 8.39
N VAL A 27 -0.34 -4.92 7.32
CA VAL A 27 -0.39 -6.38 7.19
C VAL A 27 0.83 -6.96 7.90
N ILE A 28 0.63 -7.89 8.84
CA ILE A 28 1.69 -8.54 9.61
C ILE A 28 1.87 -9.98 9.10
N PRO A 29 3.11 -10.50 8.96
CA PRO A 29 4.39 -9.93 9.39
C PRO A 29 5.09 -9.01 8.38
N CYS A 30 4.59 -8.93 7.14
CA CYS A 30 5.29 -8.26 6.05
C CYS A 30 5.32 -6.72 6.15
N ARG A 31 4.59 -6.13 7.11
CA ARG A 31 4.51 -4.69 7.43
C ARG A 31 4.11 -3.79 6.26
N HIS A 32 3.48 -4.34 5.22
CA HIS A 32 2.97 -3.54 4.13
C HIS A 32 1.75 -2.73 4.57
N GLN A 33 1.71 -1.45 4.18
CA GLN A 33 0.68 -0.51 4.59
C GLN A 33 -0.30 -0.22 3.44
N PHE A 34 -1.59 -0.27 3.75
CA PHE A 34 -2.68 -0.07 2.77
C PHE A 34 -3.78 0.80 3.38
N CYS A 35 -4.58 1.47 2.55
CA CYS A 35 -5.85 2.03 3.04
C CYS A 35 -6.75 0.89 3.53
N LEU A 36 -7.42 1.09 4.66
CA LEU A 36 -8.41 0.13 5.19
C LEU A 36 -9.43 -0.29 4.11
N GLY A 37 -9.98 0.67 3.37
CA GLY A 37 -10.94 0.38 2.30
C GLY A 37 -10.34 -0.40 1.11
N CYS A 38 -9.03 -0.27 0.85
CA CYS A 38 -8.36 -1.03 -0.22
C CYS A 38 -8.17 -2.48 0.18
N ILE A 39 -7.67 -2.75 1.39
CA ILE A 39 -7.47 -4.12 1.87
C ILE A 39 -8.80 -4.85 2.07
N MET A 40 -9.85 -4.17 2.55
CA MET A 40 -11.18 -4.77 2.69
C MET A 40 -11.80 -5.18 1.35
N ARG A 41 -11.66 -4.36 0.30
CA ARG A 41 -12.11 -4.72 -1.06
C ARG A 41 -11.36 -5.93 -1.60
N TRP A 42 -10.07 -6.03 -1.31
CA TRP A 42 -9.27 -7.19 -1.69
C TRP A 42 -9.73 -8.45 -0.94
N ALA A 43 -9.88 -8.39 0.38
CA ALA A 43 -10.32 -9.51 1.21
C ALA A 43 -11.71 -10.03 0.81
N LYS A 44 -12.63 -9.13 0.40
CA LYS A 44 -13.95 -9.51 -0.11
C LYS A 44 -13.89 -10.28 -1.42
N ARG A 45 -12.87 -10.05 -2.27
CA ARG A 45 -12.68 -10.79 -3.53
C ARG A 45 -12.05 -12.17 -3.34
N SER A 46 -11.29 -12.38 -2.27
CA SER A 46 -10.66 -13.67 -1.97
C SER A 46 -11.56 -14.65 -1.19
N LEU A 47 -12.75 -14.22 -0.79
CA LEU A 47 -13.73 -15.03 -0.05
C LEU A 47 -14.75 -15.74 -0.97
N PHE A 48 -14.55 -15.70 -2.28
CA PHE A 48 -15.34 -16.44 -3.29
C PHE A 48 -14.41 -17.19 -4.24
#